data_AF-A0A443SCS9-F1
#
_entry.id   AF-A0A443SCS9-F1
#
_cell.length_a   1.000
_cell.length_b   1.000
_cell.length_c   1.000
_cell.angle_alpha   90.00
_cell.angle_beta   90.00
_cell.angle_gamma   90.00
#
_symmetry.space_group_name_H-M   'P 1'
#
loop_
_entity.id
_entity.type
_entity.pdbx_description
1 polymer ?
#
loop_
_entity_poly.entity_id
_entity_poly.type
_entity_poly.pdbx_seq_one_letter_code
_entity_poly.pdbx_strand_id
1 'polypeptide(L)' 'MAICEDFLCSTLNIENATDLLIFADIHSATQLKSAASNYIKHNINEIVNTRGWKTMKSNQTHLLLDFLPKKDAQQ' A
#
# COMPACT_ATOMS: atom_id res chain seq x y z
N MET A 1 -15.38 -14.86 -4.37
CA MET A 1 -15.76 -14.15 -3.14
C MET A 1 -14.98 -12.86 -3.11
N ALA A 2 -15.57 -11.73 -3.53
CA ALA A 2 -14.90 -10.43 -3.65
C ALA A 2 -15.41 -9.38 -2.63
N ILE A 3 -16.39 -9.74 -1.79
CA ILE A 3 -17.03 -8.81 -0.84
C ILE A 3 -16.03 -8.25 0.18
N CYS A 4 -15.06 -9.05 0.65
CA CYS A 4 -14.05 -8.57 1.58
C CYS A 4 -13.13 -7.52 0.95
N GLU A 5 -12.72 -7.71 -0.29
CA GLU A 5 -11.81 -6.79 -0.96
C GLU A 5 -12.51 -5.47 -1.31
N ASP A 6 -13.77 -5.51 -1.77
CA ASP A 6 -14.59 -4.31 -2.01
C ASP A 6 -14.85 -3.53 -0.71
N PHE A 7 -15.15 -4.22 0.39
CA PHE A 7 -15.35 -3.59 1.69
C PHE A 7 -14.04 -2.97 2.19
N LEU A 8 -12.93 -3.70 2.13
CA LEU A 8 -11.62 -3.21 2.55
C LEU A 8 -11.15 -2.02 1.70
N CYS A 9 -11.42 -2.05 0.38
CA CYS A 9 -11.18 -0.89 -0.50
C CYS A 9 -12.01 0.33 -0.08
N SER A 10 -13.26 0.12 0.33
CA SER A 10 -14.14 1.20 0.81
C SER A 10 -13.71 1.74 2.18
N THR A 11 -12.95 0.97 2.96
CA THR A 11 -12.40 1.42 4.25
C THR A 11 -11.07 2.14 4.14
N LEU A 12 -10.45 2.23 2.95
CA LEU A 12 -9.18 2.91 2.75
C LEU A 12 -9.26 4.39 3.16
N ASN A 13 -8.39 4.76 4.10
CA ASN A 13 -8.19 6.11 4.58
C ASN A 13 -6.70 6.39 4.79
N ILE A 14 -6.35 7.64 5.03
CA ILE A 14 -4.94 8.07 5.15
C ILE A 14 -4.19 7.33 6.26
N GLU A 15 -4.86 7.00 7.37
CA GLU A 15 -4.23 6.33 8.51
C GLU A 15 -4.03 4.83 8.28
N ASN A 16 -5.01 4.15 7.66
CA ASN A 16 -5.01 2.70 7.50
C ASN A 16 -4.52 2.20 6.13
N ALA A 17 -4.37 3.09 5.13
CA ALA A 17 -3.98 2.68 3.78
C ALA A 17 -2.64 1.95 3.77
N THR A 18 -1.72 2.37 4.65
CA THR A 18 -0.41 1.74 4.80
C THR A 18 -0.53 0.35 5.44
N ASP A 19 -1.34 0.21 6.49
CA ASP A 19 -1.55 -1.06 7.18
C ASP A 19 -2.28 -2.08 6.29
N LEU A 20 -3.27 -1.60 5.52
CA LEU A 20 -3.98 -2.42 4.54
C LEU A 20 -3.08 -2.87 3.39
N LEU A 21 -2.12 -2.05 2.96
CA LEU A 21 -1.12 -2.47 1.98
C LEU A 21 -0.24 -3.60 2.52
N ILE A 22 0.24 -3.47 3.76
CA ILE A 22 1.03 -4.51 4.43
C ILE A 22 0.21 -5.78 4.57
N PHE A 23 -1.03 -5.67 5.01
CA PHE A 23 -1.95 -6.79 5.15
C PHE A 23 -2.17 -7.48 3.80
N ALA A 24 -2.40 -6.70 2.73
CA ALA A 24 -2.57 -7.23 1.39
C ALA A 24 -1.32 -7.95 0.87
N ASP A 25 -0.13 -7.46 1.18
CA ASP A 25 1.14 -8.12 0.82
C ASP A 25 1.31 -9.46 1.55
N ILE A 26 1.08 -9.47 2.86
CA ILE A 26 1.18 -10.68 3.71
C ILE A 26 0.18 -11.74 3.26
N HIS A 27 -1.05 -11.33 2.94
CA HIS A 27 -2.12 -12.24 2.51
C HIS A 27 -2.13 -12.48 0.99
N SER A 28 -1.20 -11.90 0.23
CA SER A 28 -1.16 -11.96 -1.23
C SER A 28 -2.48 -11.54 -1.90
N ALA A 29 -3.20 -10.59 -1.29
CA ALA A 29 -4.47 -10.05 -1.78
C ALA A 29 -4.19 -8.99 -2.85
N THR A 30 -4.07 -9.43 -4.11
CA THR A 30 -3.63 -8.59 -5.23
C THR A 30 -4.56 -7.42 -5.53
N GLN A 31 -5.88 -7.59 -5.40
CA GLN A 31 -6.85 -6.52 -5.64
C GLN A 31 -6.71 -5.42 -4.57
N LEU A 32 -6.66 -5.81 -3.29
CA LEU A 32 -6.48 -4.89 -2.18
C LEU A 32 -5.13 -4.18 -2.25
N LYS A 33 -4.05 -4.91 -2.60
CA LYS A 33 -2.71 -4.32 -2.77
C LYS A 33 -2.71 -3.25 -3.87
N SER A 34 -3.39 -3.50 -4.98
CA SER A 34 -3.51 -2.55 -6.08
C SER A 34 -4.33 -1.31 -5.67
N ALA A 35 -5.49 -1.52 -5.05
CA ALA A 35 -6.35 -0.43 -4.58
C ALA A 35 -5.66 0.43 -3.51
N ALA A 36 -5.04 -0.19 -2.50
CA ALA A 36 -4.28 0.49 -1.47
C ALA A 36 -3.09 1.25 -2.07
N SER A 37 -2.33 0.64 -2.99
CA SER A 37 -1.23 1.32 -3.68
C SER A 37 -1.70 2.53 -4.47
N ASN A 38 -2.83 2.43 -5.18
CA ASN A 38 -3.37 3.55 -5.95
C ASN A 38 -3.87 4.68 -5.04
N TYR A 39 -4.54 4.32 -3.94
CA TYR A 39 -4.99 5.28 -2.93
C TYR A 39 -3.79 5.99 -2.26
N ILE A 40 -2.74 5.23 -1.94
CA ILE A 40 -1.48 5.76 -1.41
C ILE A 40 -0.86 6.73 -2.39
N LYS A 41 -0.75 6.38 -3.68
CA LYS A 41 -0.18 7.25 -4.71
C LYS A 41 -0.97 8.55 -4.86
N HIS A 42 -2.30 8.49 -4.81
CA HIS A 42 -3.15 9.69 -4.88
C HIS A 42 -3.01 10.59 -3.65
N ASN A 43 -2.92 10.01 -2.45
CA ASN A 43 -2.88 10.75 -1.19
C ASN A 43 -1.49 10.77 -0.55
N ILE A 44 -0.43 10.59 -1.35
CA ILE A 44 0.92 10.34 -0.83
C ILE A 44 1.42 11.50 0.01
N ASN A 45 1.06 12.74 -0.34
CA ASN A 45 1.44 13.95 0.40
C ASN A 45 0.95 13.95 1.85
N GLU A 46 -0.21 13.34 2.12
CA GLU A 46 -0.76 13.24 3.47
C GLU A 46 -0.26 11.96 4.15
N ILE A 47 -0.25 10.85 3.41
CA ILE A 47 0.15 9.53 3.91
C ILE A 47 1.62 9.50 4.34
N VAL A 48 2.53 10.19 3.64
CA VAL A 48 3.96 10.22 4.02
C VAL A 48 4.21 10.83 5.41
N ASN A 49 3.29 11.65 5.89
CA ASN A 49 3.37 12.29 7.20
C ASN A 49 2.86 11.38 8.34
N THR A 50 2.09 10.34 8.00
CA THR A 50 1.52 9.40 8.97
C THR A 50 2.59 8.55 9.64
N ARG A 51 2.26 8.05 10.84
CA ARG A 51 3.10 7.08 11.55
C ARG A 51 3.15 5.73 10.84
N GLY A 52 2.04 5.33 10.22
CA GLY A 52 1.96 4.09 9.43
C GLY A 52 3.01 4.07 8.32
N TRP A 53 3.08 5.13 7.51
CA TRP A 53 4.07 5.23 6.43
C TRP A 53 5.52 5.17 6.93
N LYS A 54 5.84 5.91 8.01
CA LYS A 54 7.19 5.90 8.59
C LYS A 54 7.58 4.51 9.11
N THR A 55 6.63 3.81 9.72
CA THR A 55 6.82 2.45 10.23
C THR A 55 6.99 1.45 9.10
N MET A 56 6.14 1.53 8.07
CA MET A 56 6.26 0.71 6.86
C MET A 56 7.60 0.94 6.19
N LYS A 57 8.04 2.21 6.09
CA LYS A 57 9.33 2.54 5.49
C LYS A 57 10.51 1.91 6.24
N SER A 58 10.41 1.75 7.55
CA SER A 58 11.45 1.15 8.39
C SER A 58 11.42 -0.39 8.39
N ASN A 59 10.23 -0.99 8.34
CA ASN A 59 10.05 -2.44 8.54
C ASN A 59 9.84 -3.22 7.24
N GLN A 60 9.30 -2.58 6.20
CA GLN A 60 8.91 -3.21 4.94
C GLN A 60 9.45 -2.45 3.73
N THR A 61 10.78 -2.38 3.67
CA THR A 61 11.52 -1.71 2.59
C THR A 61 11.21 -2.29 1.22
N HIS A 62 10.84 -3.58 1.11
CA HIS A 62 10.48 -4.21 -0.16
C HIS A 62 9.19 -3.66 -0.77
N LEU A 63 8.23 -3.23 0.05
CA LEU A 63 7.01 -2.58 -0.43
C LEU A 63 7.28 -1.22 -1.06
N LEU A 64 8.30 -0.49 -0.57
CA LEU A 64 8.71 0.78 -1.17
C LEU A 64 9.23 0.59 -2.58
N LEU A 65 9.77 -0.58 -2.93
CA LEU A 65 10.23 -0.88 -4.29
C LEU A 65 9.09 -0.83 -5.30
N ASP A 66 7.85 -1.13 -4.89
CA ASP A 66 6.66 -1.01 -5.75
C ASP A 66 6.26 0.46 -6.02
N PHE A 67 6.75 1.39 -5.19
CA PHE A 67 6.52 2.84 -5.34
C PHE A 67 7.71 3.60 -5.89
N LEU A 68 8.92 3.07 -5.73
CA LEU A 68 10.10 3.64 -6.38
C LEU A 68 9.95 3.44 -7.89
N PRO A 69 10.35 4.43 -8.70
CA PRO A 69 10.44 4.22 -10.14
C PRO A 69 11.34 3.01 -10.34
N LYS A 70 10.79 1.93 -10.91
CA LYS A 70 11.58 0.78 -11.34
C LYS A 70 12.61 1.34 -12.31
N LYS A 71 13.82 1.61 -11.82
CA LYS A 71 14.96 1.76 -12.71
C LYS A 71 15.12 0.40 -13.33
N ASP A 72 14.85 0.35 -14.62
CA ASP A 72 15.00 -0.79 -15.49
C ASP A 72 16.28 -1.57 -15.14
N ALA A 73 16.08 -2.66 -14.44
CA ALA A 73 17.04 -3.71 -14.16
C ALA A 73 16.15 -4.96 -14.30
N GLN A 74 16.19 -5.72 -15.38
CA GLN A 74 17.27 -6.14 -16.26
C GLN A 74 16.58 -6.64 -17.57
N GLN A 75 17.14 -6.35 -18.75
CA GLN A 75 18.16 -7.16 -19.45
C GLN A 75 17.56 -8.31 -20.25
#